data_AF-W6K3B3-F1
#
_entry.id   AF-W6K3B3-F1
#
_cell.length_a   1.000
_cell.length_b   1.000
_cell.length_c   1.000
_cell.angle_alpha   90.00
_cell.angle_beta   90.00
_cell.angle_gamma   90.00
#
_symmetry.space_group_name_H-M   'P 1'
#
loop_
_entity.id
_entity.type
_entity.pdbx_description
1 polymer ?
#
loop_
_entity_poly.entity_id
_entity_poly.type
_entity_poly.pdbx_seq_one_letter_code
_entity_poly.pdbx_strand_id
1 'polypeptide(L)'
;MRTSKRAAALGLALAGALTLGGCGGATTSDIAAKVNGTVITEDAARTVAQQIREQFGADAGDFQTPSAVTFLILSKFVLPAAEKAGVHVSEQSIRSELTKVADPAPETIEMLRTNAAAQQLQQQAPEVLSAVLADVEKADITVNPRFGKLDVASGALSPAVPNWIESAAP
;
A
#
# COMPACT_ATOMS: atom_id res chain seq x y z
N MET A 1 -39.00 -51.63 -29.30
CA MET A 1 -40.04 -51.95 -28.29
C MET A 1 -39.38 -52.46 -27.03
N ARG A 2 -39.95 -52.08 -25.86
CA ARG A 2 -39.69 -52.51 -24.46
C ARG A 2 -38.59 -51.75 -23.70
N THR A 3 -38.88 -50.58 -23.09
CA THR A 3 -39.38 -50.30 -21.70
C THR A 3 -38.40 -50.68 -20.58
N SER A 4 -37.79 -49.69 -19.90
CA SER A 4 -38.14 -49.20 -18.53
C SER A 4 -37.66 -50.13 -17.40
N LYS A 5 -37.10 -49.75 -16.24
CA LYS A 5 -37.01 -48.50 -15.44
C LYS A 5 -36.17 -48.85 -14.17
N ARG A 6 -35.51 -47.83 -13.55
CA ARG A 6 -35.10 -47.71 -12.11
C ARG A 6 -33.93 -48.64 -11.67
N ALA A 7 -33.02 -48.31 -10.74
CA ALA A 7 -32.92 -47.33 -9.65
C ALA A 7 -31.40 -47.06 -9.41
N ALA A 8 -30.93 -45.82 -9.22
CA ALA A 8 -30.71 -45.13 -7.93
C ALA A 8 -29.97 -45.95 -6.84
N ALA A 9 -28.68 -45.63 -6.62
CA ALA A 9 -27.94 -45.68 -5.33
C ALA A 9 -26.49 -45.19 -5.60
N LEU A 10 -26.12 -43.99 -5.14
CA LEU A 10 -25.41 -43.70 -3.89
C LEU A 10 -23.87 -43.82 -4.00
N GLY A 11 -23.22 -42.65 -3.91
CA GLY A 11 -21.96 -42.46 -3.20
C GLY A 11 -20.68 -42.61 -4.03
N LEU A 12 -19.99 -41.48 -4.26
CA LEU A 12 -18.62 -41.30 -3.76
C LEU A 12 -18.30 -39.81 -3.74
N ALA A 13 -17.94 -39.32 -2.56
CA ALA A 13 -17.39 -38.00 -2.35
C ALA A 13 -16.05 -37.88 -3.08
N LEU A 14 -15.88 -36.83 -3.86
CA LEU A 14 -14.56 -36.19 -4.00
C LEU A 14 -14.70 -34.76 -3.52
N ALA A 15 -14.35 -34.58 -2.25
CA ALA A 15 -13.88 -33.32 -1.74
C ALA A 15 -12.70 -32.89 -2.61
N GLY A 16 -12.95 -31.96 -3.54
CA GLY A 16 -11.90 -31.25 -4.25
C GLY A 16 -11.18 -30.35 -3.26
N ALA A 17 -10.18 -30.89 -2.60
CA ALA A 17 -9.16 -30.14 -1.89
C ALA A 17 -8.46 -29.23 -2.92
N LEU A 18 -8.91 -27.98 -3.04
CA LEU A 18 -8.09 -26.93 -3.62
C LEU A 18 -7.10 -26.47 -2.55
N THR A 19 -6.06 -27.29 -2.37
CA THR A 19 -4.81 -26.89 -1.77
C THR A 19 -4.14 -25.87 -2.68
N LEU A 20 -4.34 -24.59 -2.43
CA LEU A 20 -3.35 -23.57 -2.76
C LEU A 20 -2.67 -23.14 -1.47
N GLY A 21 -1.80 -24.02 -0.96
CA GLY A 21 -0.70 -23.60 -0.11
C GLY A 21 0.29 -22.80 -0.96
N GLY A 22 0.04 -21.50 -1.08
CA GLY A 22 1.05 -20.51 -1.45
C GLY A 22 1.45 -19.75 -0.19
N CYS A 23 2.73 -19.75 0.16
CA CYS A 23 3.28 -18.96 1.26
C CYS A 23 2.78 -17.51 1.21
N GLY A 24 2.21 -17.02 2.31
CA GLY A 24 1.79 -15.62 2.46
C GLY A 24 0.29 -15.39 2.40
N GLY A 25 -0.52 -16.30 2.93
CA GLY A 25 -1.90 -15.95 3.30
C GLY A 25 -1.86 -14.95 4.45
N ALA A 26 -1.75 -13.66 4.12
CA ALA A 26 -1.93 -12.58 5.09
C ALA A 26 -3.24 -12.83 5.81
N THR A 27 -3.17 -13.13 7.11
CA THR A 27 -4.37 -13.15 7.93
C THR A 27 -4.90 -11.72 8.02
N THR A 28 -6.18 -11.51 8.33
CA THR A 28 -6.77 -10.17 8.37
C THR A 28 -6.00 -9.22 9.33
N SER A 29 -5.22 -9.74 10.28
CA SER A 29 -4.36 -8.94 11.16
C SER A 29 -3.11 -8.39 10.47
N ASP A 30 -2.67 -8.98 9.36
CA ASP A 30 -1.44 -8.61 8.65
C ASP A 30 -1.70 -7.56 7.56
N ILE A 31 -2.95 -7.12 7.40
CA ILE A 31 -3.37 -6.11 6.43
C ILE A 31 -3.24 -4.73 7.08
N ALA A 32 -2.41 -3.88 6.48
CA ALA A 32 -2.28 -2.49 6.86
C ALA A 32 -3.28 -1.59 6.13
N ALA A 33 -3.48 -1.84 4.85
CA ALA A 33 -4.51 -1.18 4.06
C ALA A 33 -4.96 -2.05 2.89
N LYS A 34 -6.12 -1.73 2.34
CA LYS A 34 -6.65 -2.28 1.11
C LYS A 34 -7.06 -1.12 0.20
N VAL A 35 -6.61 -1.15 -1.04
CA VAL A 35 -6.86 -0.12 -2.06
C VAL A 35 -7.43 -0.78 -3.30
N ASN A 36 -8.71 -0.56 -3.59
CA ASN A 36 -9.41 -1.14 -4.75
C ASN A 36 -9.20 -2.66 -4.87
N GLY A 37 -9.26 -3.40 -3.76
CA GLY A 37 -8.97 -4.84 -3.77
C GLY A 37 -7.52 -5.23 -3.46
N THR A 38 -6.56 -4.35 -3.71
CA THR A 38 -5.12 -4.61 -3.53
C THR A 38 -4.71 -4.48 -2.07
N VAL A 39 -4.02 -5.47 -1.53
CA VAL A 39 -3.58 -5.50 -0.14
C VAL A 39 -2.20 -4.85 0.01
N ILE A 40 -2.08 -4.00 1.03
CA ILE A 40 -0.82 -3.51 1.59
C ILE A 40 -0.65 -4.19 2.94
N THR A 41 0.43 -4.95 3.10
CA THR A 41 0.69 -5.68 4.34
C THR A 41 1.38 -4.79 5.38
N GLU A 42 1.19 -5.12 6.65
CA GLU A 42 1.93 -4.51 7.75
C GLU A 42 3.43 -4.74 7.62
N ASP A 43 3.84 -5.93 7.18
CA ASP A 43 5.24 -6.30 7.05
C ASP A 43 5.96 -5.46 6.00
N ALA A 44 5.31 -5.23 4.85
CA ALA A 44 5.80 -4.31 3.82
C ALA A 44 5.97 -2.90 4.39
N ALA A 45 4.94 -2.36 5.05
CA ALA A 45 5.03 -1.03 5.63
C ALA A 45 6.11 -0.91 6.72
N ARG A 46 6.32 -1.95 7.54
CA ARG A 46 7.37 -1.98 8.56
C ARG A 46 8.75 -2.01 7.91
N THR A 47 8.92 -2.84 6.88
CA THR A 47 10.17 -2.95 6.12
C THR A 47 10.54 -1.61 5.49
N VAL A 48 9.58 -0.93 4.85
CA VAL A 48 9.78 0.43 4.31
C VAL A 48 10.23 1.39 5.41
N ALA A 49 9.50 1.45 6.53
CA ALA A 49 9.85 2.35 7.63
C ALA A 49 11.23 2.04 8.25
N GLN A 50 11.65 0.77 8.28
CA GLN A 50 12.98 0.39 8.71
C GLN A 50 14.05 0.85 7.72
N GLN A 51 13.91 0.50 6.44
CA GLN A 51 14.92 0.80 5.42
C GLN A 51 15.09 2.30 5.19
N ILE A 52 14.02 3.09 5.34
CA ILE A 52 14.10 4.56 5.28
C ILE A 52 14.88 5.13 6.46
N ARG A 53 14.63 4.63 7.68
CA ARG A 53 15.43 5.05 8.85
C ARG A 53 16.88 4.59 8.76
N GLU A 54 17.14 3.42 8.19
CA GLU A 54 18.50 2.94 7.91
C GLU A 54 19.22 3.85 6.89
N GLN A 55 18.52 4.22 5.81
CA GLN A 55 19.07 5.09 4.77
C GLN A 55 19.35 6.52 5.26
N PHE A 56 18.37 7.13 5.93
CA PHE A 56 18.42 8.56 6.24
C PHE A 56 18.82 8.87 7.69
N GLY A 57 18.82 7.88 8.58
CA GLY A 57 19.22 8.08 9.99
C GLY A 57 18.37 9.15 10.67
N ALA A 58 19.02 10.17 11.23
CA ALA A 58 18.35 11.30 11.86
C ALA A 58 17.50 12.12 10.87
N ASP A 59 17.87 12.16 9.59
CA ASP A 59 17.14 12.91 8.56
C ASP A 59 15.79 12.26 8.21
N ALA A 60 15.56 11.01 8.63
CA ALA A 60 14.26 10.35 8.50
C ALA A 60 13.18 10.97 9.42
N GLY A 61 13.58 11.74 10.45
CA GLY A 61 12.66 12.31 11.43
C GLY A 61 11.72 11.26 12.03
N ASP A 62 10.42 11.60 12.07
CA ASP A 62 9.36 10.73 12.59
C ASP A 62 8.79 9.75 11.55
N PHE A 63 9.56 9.38 10.53
CA PHE A 63 9.10 8.41 9.54
C PHE A 63 8.93 7.02 10.18
N GLN A 64 7.68 6.60 10.34
CA GLN A 64 7.28 5.35 10.98
C GLN A 64 6.37 4.51 10.06
N THR A 65 6.02 3.31 10.51
CA THR A 65 5.14 2.40 9.76
C THR A 65 3.84 3.06 9.27
N PRO A 66 3.11 3.89 10.03
CA PRO A 66 1.96 4.61 9.50
C PRO A 66 2.30 5.45 8.26
N SER A 67 3.36 6.25 8.32
CA SER A 67 3.83 7.04 7.17
C SER A 67 4.09 6.16 5.95
N ALA A 68 4.73 5.01 6.13
CA ALA A 68 4.92 4.03 5.06
C ALA A 68 3.60 3.52 4.47
N VAL A 69 2.60 3.22 5.30
CA VAL A 69 1.26 2.84 4.82
C VAL A 69 0.66 3.93 3.94
N THR A 70 0.74 5.21 4.34
CA THR A 70 0.27 6.34 3.52
C THR A 70 0.90 6.32 2.14
N PHE A 71 2.23 6.25 2.07
CA PHE A 71 2.94 6.31 0.81
C PHE A 71 2.65 5.11 -0.08
N LEU A 72 2.52 3.91 0.49
CA LEU A 72 2.17 2.71 -0.25
C LEU A 72 0.71 2.71 -0.74
N ILE A 73 -0.19 3.46 -0.09
CA ILE A 73 -1.53 3.74 -0.62
C ILE A 73 -1.41 4.69 -1.81
N LEU A 74 -0.71 5.82 -1.63
CA LEU A 74 -0.56 6.85 -2.66
C LEU A 74 0.16 6.34 -3.90
N SER A 75 1.12 5.42 -3.75
CA SER A 75 1.87 4.84 -4.87
C SER A 75 0.95 4.20 -5.92
N LYS A 76 -0.19 3.64 -5.49
CA LYS A 76 -1.19 3.02 -6.36
C LYS A 76 -1.89 4.01 -7.28
N PHE A 77 -1.77 5.30 -7.02
CA PHE A 77 -2.37 6.37 -7.82
C PHE A 77 -1.32 7.25 -8.48
N VAL A 78 -0.30 7.67 -7.72
CA VAL A 78 0.76 8.57 -8.20
C VAL A 78 1.59 7.93 -9.30
N LEU A 79 2.07 6.71 -9.13
CA LEU A 79 2.96 6.10 -10.13
C LEU A 79 2.25 5.85 -11.47
N PRO A 80 1.02 5.28 -11.52
CA PRO A 80 0.30 5.15 -12.78
C PRO A 80 -0.05 6.49 -13.43
N ALA A 81 -0.35 7.53 -12.64
CA ALA A 81 -0.65 8.86 -13.17
C ALA A 81 0.61 9.56 -13.71
N ALA A 82 1.73 9.46 -13.00
CA ALA A 82 3.02 9.95 -13.45
C ALA A 82 3.45 9.29 -14.77
N GLU A 83 3.31 7.97 -14.86
CA GLU A 83 3.62 7.23 -16.09
C GLU A 83 2.79 7.71 -17.28
N LYS A 84 1.48 7.91 -17.09
CA LYS A 84 0.58 8.46 -18.13
C LYS A 84 0.93 9.89 -18.53
N ALA A 85 1.49 10.67 -17.61
CA ALA A 85 1.94 12.04 -17.86
C ALA A 85 3.36 12.11 -18.45
N GLY A 86 4.02 10.97 -18.69
CA GLY A 86 5.40 10.91 -19.20
C GLY A 86 6.48 11.16 -18.14
N VAL A 87 6.10 11.20 -16.86
CA VAL A 87 7.00 11.31 -15.72
C VAL A 87 7.42 9.91 -15.29
N HIS A 88 8.67 9.54 -15.61
CA HIS A 88 9.21 8.23 -15.28
C HIS A 88 10.37 8.34 -14.29
N VAL A 89 10.17 7.79 -13.10
CA VAL A 89 11.24 7.56 -12.12
C VAL A 89 11.68 6.10 -12.23
N SER A 90 12.94 5.84 -12.57
CA SER A 90 13.45 4.47 -12.74
C SER A 90 13.77 3.82 -11.39
N GLU A 91 13.50 2.51 -11.28
CA GLU A 91 13.86 1.74 -10.07
C GLU A 91 15.37 1.69 -9.84
N GLN A 92 16.15 1.60 -10.93
CA GLN A 92 17.61 1.60 -10.84
C GLN A 92 18.17 2.91 -10.28
N SER A 93 17.59 4.07 -10.64
CA SER A 93 18.01 5.36 -10.06
C SER A 93 17.82 5.35 -8.55
N ILE A 94 16.62 4.98 -8.09
CA ILE A 94 16.32 4.89 -6.66
C ILE A 94 17.24 3.90 -5.95
N ARG A 95 17.46 2.71 -6.53
CA ARG A 95 18.36 1.70 -5.94
C ARG A 95 19.79 2.24 -5.82
N SER A 96 20.27 3.03 -6.79
CA SER A 96 21.61 3.61 -6.74
C SER A 96 21.78 4.69 -5.66
N GLU A 97 20.68 5.32 -5.25
CA GLU A 97 20.66 6.34 -4.18
C GLU A 97 20.62 5.70 -2.77
N LEU A 98 20.15 4.46 -2.67
CA LEU A 98 20.07 3.68 -1.43
C LEU A 98 21.43 3.05 -1.07
N THR A 99 22.34 3.88 -0.58
CA THR A 99 23.73 3.50 -0.27
C THR A 99 23.93 2.78 1.07
N LYS A 100 22.99 2.91 2.02
CA LYS A 100 23.10 2.27 3.35
C LYS A 100 22.26 1.01 3.49
N VAL A 101 21.33 0.77 2.58
CA VAL A 101 20.45 -0.40 2.57
C VAL A 101 21.00 -1.40 1.57
N ALA A 102 21.53 -2.53 2.05
CA ALA A 102 22.20 -3.52 1.21
C ALA A 102 21.27 -4.19 0.17
N ASP A 103 20.02 -4.47 0.56
CA ASP A 103 18.99 -5.03 -0.31
C ASP A 103 17.66 -4.28 -0.13
N PRO A 104 17.44 -3.20 -0.91
CA PRO A 104 16.19 -2.46 -0.87
C PRO A 104 15.00 -3.31 -1.27
N ALA A 105 14.00 -3.37 -0.39
CA ALA A 105 12.73 -4.03 -0.67
C ALA A 105 12.01 -3.32 -1.83
N PRO A 106 11.27 -4.05 -2.70
CA PRO A 106 10.50 -3.45 -3.78
C PRO A 106 9.58 -2.32 -3.32
N GLU A 107 8.97 -2.44 -2.15
CA GLU A 107 8.05 -1.46 -1.57
C GLU A 107 8.78 -0.19 -1.10
N THR A 108 10.04 -0.31 -0.67
CA THR A 108 10.89 0.85 -0.33
C THR A 108 11.23 1.63 -1.58
N ILE A 109 11.56 0.92 -2.66
CA ILE A 109 11.79 1.51 -3.97
C ILE A 109 10.51 2.18 -4.47
N GLU A 110 9.36 1.49 -4.39
CA GLU A 110 8.05 2.00 -4.79
C GLU A 110 7.70 3.30 -4.05
N MET A 111 7.93 3.36 -2.73
CA MET A 111 7.70 4.57 -1.96
C MET A 111 8.59 5.73 -2.41
N LEU A 112 9.89 5.52 -2.58
CA LEU A 112 10.80 6.58 -3.00
C LEU A 112 10.51 7.06 -4.42
N ARG A 113 10.15 6.14 -5.33
CA ARG A 113 9.64 6.49 -6.67
C ARG A 113 8.38 7.34 -6.57
N THR A 114 7.47 6.99 -5.66
CA THR A 114 6.22 7.72 -5.45
C THR A 114 6.50 9.16 -5.00
N ASN A 115 7.39 9.33 -4.02
CA ASN A 115 7.80 10.65 -3.56
C ASN A 115 8.45 11.48 -4.69
N ALA A 116 9.40 10.90 -5.42
CA ALA A 116 10.06 11.58 -6.55
C ALA A 116 9.07 11.94 -7.67
N ALA A 117 8.16 11.03 -8.02
CA ALA A 117 7.15 11.25 -9.04
C ALA A 117 6.15 12.34 -8.63
N ALA A 118 5.70 12.35 -7.37
CA ALA A 118 4.83 13.40 -6.85
C ALA A 118 5.49 14.78 -6.92
N GLN A 119 6.77 14.88 -6.54
CA GLN A 119 7.52 16.13 -6.65
C GLN A 119 7.67 16.60 -8.10
N GLN A 120 7.97 15.68 -9.04
CA GLN A 120 8.06 16.04 -10.46
C GLN A 120 6.71 16.46 -11.03
N LEU A 121 5.62 15.75 -10.70
CA LEU A 121 4.26 16.12 -11.09
C LEU A 121 3.87 17.49 -10.53
N GLN A 122 4.19 17.80 -9.28
CA GLN A 122 3.90 19.11 -8.70
C GLN A 122 4.55 20.26 -9.47
N GLN A 123 5.75 20.05 -10.03
CA GLN A 123 6.49 21.05 -10.79
C GLN A 123 6.08 21.12 -12.27
N GLN A 124 5.77 19.97 -12.88
CA GLN A 124 5.60 19.84 -14.33
C GLN A 124 4.14 19.72 -14.78
N ALA A 125 3.29 19.09 -13.97
CA ALA A 125 1.91 18.76 -14.27
C ALA A 125 1.04 18.77 -12.99
N PRO A 126 0.93 19.91 -12.29
CA PRO A 126 0.22 20.01 -11.00
C PRO A 126 -1.27 19.63 -11.11
N GLU A 127 -1.88 19.76 -12.29
CA GLU A 127 -3.23 19.29 -12.59
C GLU A 127 -3.36 17.77 -12.55
N VAL A 128 -2.31 17.02 -12.93
CA VAL A 128 -2.28 15.55 -12.82
C VAL A 128 -2.24 15.13 -11.36
N LEU A 129 -1.44 15.82 -10.54
CA LEU A 129 -1.41 15.57 -9.09
C LEU A 129 -2.77 15.88 -8.45
N SER A 130 -3.44 16.95 -8.89
CA SER A 130 -4.79 17.28 -8.43
C SER A 130 -5.81 16.20 -8.81
N ALA A 131 -5.71 15.64 -10.02
CA ALA A 131 -6.53 14.52 -10.46
C ALA A 131 -6.27 13.24 -9.63
N VAL A 132 -5.01 12.97 -9.28
CA VAL A 132 -4.64 11.86 -8.38
C VAL A 132 -5.34 12.00 -7.04
N LEU A 133 -5.33 13.18 -6.42
CA LEU A 133 -6.02 13.40 -5.15
C LEU A 133 -7.53 13.13 -5.28
N ALA A 134 -8.16 13.61 -6.36
CA ALA A 134 -9.57 13.35 -6.63
C ALA A 134 -9.88 11.86 -6.89
N ASP A 135 -8.92 11.09 -7.41
CA ASP A 135 -9.06 9.64 -7.60
C ASP A 135 -8.90 8.88 -6.27
N VAL A 136 -8.00 9.33 -5.40
CA VAL A 136 -7.85 8.78 -4.03
C VAL A 136 -9.14 8.97 -3.23
N GLU A 137 -9.79 10.14 -3.33
CA GLU A 137 -11.07 10.42 -2.63
C GLU A 137 -12.21 9.48 -3.05
N LYS A 138 -12.19 9.01 -4.31
CA LYS A 138 -13.23 8.14 -4.88
C LYS A 138 -12.92 6.66 -4.74
N ALA A 139 -11.71 6.31 -4.33
CA ALA A 139 -11.26 4.94 -4.27
C ALA A 139 -11.83 4.19 -3.07
N ASP A 140 -11.96 2.87 -3.21
CA ASP A 140 -12.26 1.99 -2.09
C ASP A 140 -10.98 1.76 -1.27
N ILE A 141 -10.78 2.58 -0.24
CA ILE A 141 -9.63 2.52 0.65
C ILE A 141 -10.09 2.15 2.05
N THR A 142 -9.64 0.98 2.52
CA THR A 142 -9.79 0.56 3.91
C THR A 142 -8.43 0.53 4.58
N VAL A 143 -8.21 1.38 5.59
CA VAL A 143 -6.97 1.38 6.40
C VAL A 143 -7.25 0.69 7.73
N ASN A 144 -6.31 -0.14 8.17
CA ASN A 144 -6.40 -0.76 9.50
C ASN A 144 -6.35 0.35 10.57
N PRO A 145 -7.36 0.45 11.47
CA PRO A 145 -7.53 1.59 12.39
C PRO A 145 -6.30 1.90 13.25
N ARG A 146 -5.45 0.91 13.53
CA ARG A 146 -4.23 1.10 14.32
C ARG A 146 -3.20 2.03 13.66
N PHE A 147 -3.29 2.24 12.35
CA PHE A 147 -2.41 3.15 11.60
C PHE A 147 -3.02 4.54 11.41
N GLY A 148 -4.24 4.78 11.89
CA GLY A 148 -4.91 6.08 11.79
C GLY A 148 -5.90 6.19 10.63
N LYS A 149 -6.22 7.43 10.25
CA LYS A 149 -7.14 7.75 9.16
C LYS A 149 -6.39 8.47 8.04
N LEU A 150 -6.67 8.09 6.80
CA LEU A 150 -6.16 8.79 5.63
C LEU A 150 -6.88 10.12 5.51
N ASP A 151 -6.12 11.20 5.64
CA ASP A 151 -6.55 12.54 5.29
C ASP A 151 -6.18 12.80 3.83
N VAL A 152 -7.15 12.56 2.96
CA VAL A 152 -6.97 12.67 1.52
C VAL A 152 -6.70 14.11 1.09
N ALA A 153 -7.18 15.10 1.84
CA ALA A 153 -7.00 16.52 1.53
C ALA A 153 -5.54 16.97 1.69
N SER A 154 -4.80 16.35 2.60
CA SER A 154 -3.37 16.59 2.78
C SER A 154 -2.47 15.54 2.12
N GLY A 155 -3.05 14.45 1.59
CA GLY A 155 -2.28 13.28 1.14
C GLY A 155 -1.48 12.63 2.28
N ALA A 156 -1.89 12.84 3.54
CA ALA A 156 -1.21 12.33 4.72
C ALA A 156 -2.14 11.43 5.54
N LEU A 157 -1.60 10.52 6.35
CA LEU A 157 -2.37 9.96 7.46
C LEU A 157 -2.37 11.02 8.57
N SER A 158 -3.56 11.48 8.96
CA SER A 158 -3.66 12.25 10.20
C SER A 158 -3.47 11.26 11.37
N PRO A 159 -2.59 11.55 12.35
CA PRO A 159 -2.52 10.75 13.56
C PRO A 159 -3.93 10.63 14.15
N ALA A 160 -4.35 9.41 14.53
CA ALA A 160 -5.49 9.28 15.42
C ALA A 160 -5.04 9.83 16.78
N VAL A 161 -5.11 11.15 16.97
CA VAL A 161 -4.86 11.78 18.26
C VAL A 161 -5.95 11.25 19.19
N PRO A 162 -5.63 10.46 20.23
CA PRO A 162 -6.62 10.15 21.23
C PRO A 162 -6.81 11.42 22.07
N ASN A 163 -8.07 11.75 22.41
CA ASN A 163 -8.53 13.02 23.03
C ASN A 163 -7.93 13.40 24.40
N TRP A 164 -6.75 12.90 24.78
CA TRP A 164 -6.08 13.21 26.05
C TRP A 164 -5.03 14.32 25.96
N ILE A 165 -4.82 14.94 24.79
CA ILE A 165 -3.85 16.05 24.60
C ILE A 165 -4.54 17.42 24.50
N GLU A 166 -5.80 17.56 24.93
CA GLU A 166 -6.42 18.88 25.15
C GLU A 166 -5.99 19.55 26.47
N SER A 167 -4.86 19.17 27.08
CA SER A 167 -4.32 19.91 28.23
C SER A 167 -2.80 19.86 28.31
N ALA A 168 -2.18 20.85 27.69
CA ALA A 168 -1.10 21.62 28.31
C ALA A 168 -0.87 22.90 27.51
N ALA A 169 -1.64 23.94 27.85
CA ALA A 169 -1.34 25.33 27.50
C ALA A 169 -0.04 25.79 28.20
N PRO A 170 0.51 26.93 27.76
CA PRO A 170 0.39 28.12 28.59
C PRO A 170 -0.68 29.11 28.10
#